data_AF-A0A845HNT8-F1
#
_entry.id   AF-A0A845HNT8-F1
#
_cell.length_a   1.000
_cell.length_b   1.000
_cell.length_c   1.000
_cell.angle_alpha   90.00
_cell.angle_beta   90.00
_cell.angle_gamma   90.00
#
_symmetry.space_group_name_H-M   'P 1'
#
loop_
_entity.id
_entity.type
_entity.pdbx_description
1 polymer ?
#
loop_
_entity_poly.entity_id
_entity_poly.type
_entity_poly.pdbx_seq_one_letter_code
_entity_poly.pdbx_strand_id
1 'polypeptide(L)'
;MNVMRHAILAAICAMSATAGAADFAGRGVYYFASASGCPLSELTGNATQCNRVGLDDAATSVEVDEKAHQVHFSNSRSYDSKAIVGDLLLQGTAASEGGARVPVSFHLVLSKSGGKWSVTGHSHAPVKGRLSDVRIDPYDVDVTEAGDKRQVLPSAQIAKTLTDPGLAARFTSHLVQVRSNRAAGAHDADITIGLGASKLSKPVMRAVLHGVPAVAGPQAPDNWSFELEALTGKIPDRVAQRELFLYGLDNQPLLKPLMERGFASHDKLIVGAAGGKGFLRYGDQQQPFDGADAVARAFLQQSFIGLVLGWQQTQEQVHAH
;
A
#
# COMPACT_ATOMS: atom_id res chain seq x y z
N MET A 1 44.12 41.38 -13.88
CA MET A 1 43.19 40.82 -12.87
C MET A 1 41.95 40.34 -13.61
N ASN A 2 41.84 39.02 -13.80
CA ASN A 2 40.75 38.36 -14.52
C ASN A 2 39.50 38.28 -13.65
N VAL A 3 38.35 38.75 -14.16
CA VAL A 3 37.04 38.36 -13.64
C VAL A 3 36.21 37.85 -14.81
N MET A 4 36.23 36.54 -14.97
CA MET A 4 35.50 35.79 -15.99
C MET A 4 34.08 35.56 -15.48
N ARG A 5 33.13 36.41 -15.91
CA ARG A 5 31.69 36.24 -15.60
C ARG A 5 31.13 35.09 -16.43
N HIS A 6 30.92 33.95 -15.79
CA HIS A 6 30.14 32.85 -16.35
C HIS A 6 28.66 33.10 -16.02
N ALA A 7 27.86 33.38 -17.05
CA ALA A 7 26.40 33.36 -16.96
C ALA A 7 25.94 31.92 -17.19
N ILE A 8 25.45 31.25 -16.15
CA ILE A 8 24.78 29.95 -16.26
C ILE A 8 23.29 30.23 -16.49
N LEU A 9 22.82 29.97 -17.71
CA LEU A 9 21.40 29.91 -18.03
C LEU A 9 20.83 28.63 -17.43
N ALA A 10 20.04 28.73 -16.36
CA ALA A 10 19.26 27.62 -15.84
C ALA A 10 17.97 27.48 -16.67
N ALA A 11 17.93 26.50 -17.57
CA ALA A 11 16.69 26.10 -18.24
C ALA A 11 15.87 25.24 -17.25
N ILE A 12 14.83 25.83 -16.68
CA ILE A 12 13.82 25.11 -15.91
C ILE A 12 12.89 24.44 -16.93
N CYS A 13 13.11 23.15 -17.21
CA CYS A 13 12.10 22.33 -17.87
C CYS A 13 10.99 22.05 -16.86
N ALA A 14 9.90 22.81 -16.93
CA ALA A 14 8.65 22.44 -16.28
C ALA A 14 8.10 21.20 -16.99
N MET A 15 8.22 20.02 -16.35
CA MET A 15 7.48 18.84 -16.79
C MET A 15 6.02 19.00 -16.37
N SER A 16 5.19 19.51 -17.28
CA SER A 16 3.75 19.37 -17.19
C SER A 16 3.41 17.90 -17.49
N ALA A 17 3.17 17.11 -16.45
CA ALA A 17 2.61 15.77 -16.62
C ALA A 17 1.18 15.92 -17.15
N THR A 18 1.00 15.74 -18.46
CA THR A 18 -0.31 15.53 -19.05
C THR A 18 -0.80 14.15 -18.61
N ALA A 19 -1.89 14.10 -17.85
CA ALA A 19 -2.61 12.84 -17.56
C ALA A 19 -2.89 12.14 -18.90
N GLY A 20 -2.22 11.01 -19.09
CA GLY A 20 -2.08 10.32 -20.36
C GLY A 20 -1.67 8.88 -20.11
N ALA A 21 -1.82 8.02 -21.11
CA ALA A 21 -1.46 6.62 -21.02
C ALA A 21 -0.02 6.46 -20.50
N ALA A 22 0.15 5.63 -19.47
CA ALA A 22 1.44 5.35 -18.85
C ALA A 22 1.79 3.87 -19.02
N ASP A 23 2.97 3.61 -19.58
CA ASP A 23 3.51 2.26 -19.73
C ASP A 23 4.54 1.97 -18.64
N PHE A 24 4.30 0.91 -17.88
CA PHE A 24 5.23 0.40 -16.88
C PHE A 24 5.66 -1.02 -17.25
N ALA A 25 6.95 -1.33 -17.09
CA ALA A 25 7.49 -2.63 -17.45
C ALA A 25 8.58 -3.08 -16.48
N GLY A 26 8.74 -4.39 -16.36
CA GLY A 26 9.74 -4.96 -15.47
C GLY A 26 9.35 -4.87 -14.00
N ARG A 27 10.10 -5.58 -13.15
CA ARG A 27 9.78 -5.68 -11.74
C ARG A 27 9.91 -4.32 -11.05
N GLY A 28 8.84 -3.85 -10.41
CA GLY A 28 8.81 -2.53 -9.78
C GLY A 28 7.44 -2.16 -9.21
N VAL A 29 7.38 -1.03 -8.52
CA VAL A 29 6.16 -0.44 -7.97
C VAL A 29 5.98 0.93 -8.57
N TYR A 30 4.82 1.18 -9.17
CA TYR A 30 4.54 2.42 -9.89
C TYR A 30 3.22 3.01 -9.38
N TYR A 31 3.21 4.33 -9.25
CA TYR A 31 2.05 5.09 -8.77
C TYR A 31 1.46 5.92 -9.90
N PHE A 32 0.15 6.06 -9.89
CA PHE A 32 -0.60 6.88 -10.84
C PHE A 32 -1.73 7.62 -10.13
N ALA A 33 -2.37 8.56 -10.82
CA ALA A 33 -3.30 9.45 -10.16
C ALA A 33 -4.61 8.74 -9.78
N SER A 34 -5.22 9.22 -8.70
CA SER A 34 -6.60 8.95 -8.32
C SER A 34 -7.45 10.17 -8.60
N ALA A 35 -8.42 10.06 -9.51
CA ALA A 35 -9.38 11.14 -9.79
C ALA A 35 -10.42 11.28 -8.66
N SER A 36 -10.68 10.18 -7.95
CA SER A 36 -11.54 10.12 -6.76
C SER A 36 -10.87 10.67 -5.50
N GLY A 37 -9.60 11.04 -5.59
CA GLY A 37 -8.78 11.57 -4.50
C GLY A 37 -8.09 10.49 -3.68
N CYS A 38 -7.05 10.91 -2.95
CA CYS A 38 -6.27 10.01 -2.11
C CYS A 38 -6.69 10.06 -0.65
N PRO A 39 -7.08 8.92 -0.05
CA PRO A 39 -7.29 8.86 1.38
C PRO A 39 -6.00 9.13 2.15
N LEU A 40 -6.13 9.66 3.37
CA LEU A 40 -5.00 9.95 4.27
C LEU A 40 -3.98 10.93 3.66
N SER A 41 -4.40 11.78 2.71
CA SER A 41 -3.56 12.77 2.05
C SER A 41 -2.88 13.72 3.05
N GLU A 42 -3.55 14.01 4.16
CA GLU A 42 -3.11 14.81 5.28
C GLU A 42 -1.94 14.18 6.05
N LEU A 43 -1.84 12.85 6.09
CA LEU A 43 -0.74 12.13 6.72
C LEU A 43 0.42 11.86 5.77
N THR A 44 0.15 11.88 4.46
CA THR A 44 1.07 11.36 3.43
C THR A 44 1.58 12.42 2.47
N GLY A 45 1.06 13.65 2.55
CA GLY A 45 1.40 14.75 1.67
C GLY A 45 1.04 14.50 0.21
N ASN A 46 0.20 13.50 -0.06
CA ASN A 46 -0.08 13.02 -1.40
C ASN A 46 -1.57 12.92 -1.62
N ALA A 47 -2.12 13.99 -2.19
CA ALA A 47 -3.55 14.12 -2.46
C ALA A 47 -3.97 13.45 -3.79
N THR A 48 -3.02 13.12 -4.68
CA THR A 48 -3.34 12.73 -6.06
C THR A 48 -2.74 11.41 -6.52
N GLN A 49 -1.54 11.00 -6.10
CA GLN A 49 -0.85 9.82 -6.66
C GLN A 49 -0.84 8.61 -5.71
N CYS A 50 -2.00 8.00 -5.47
CA CYS A 50 -2.14 6.90 -4.52
C CYS A 50 -2.65 5.59 -5.13
N ASN A 51 -3.07 5.58 -6.39
CA ASN A 51 -3.29 4.33 -7.09
C ASN A 51 -1.94 3.71 -7.44
N ARG A 52 -1.86 2.38 -7.47
CA ARG A 52 -0.59 1.66 -7.62
C ARG A 52 -0.74 0.44 -8.52
N VAL A 53 0.27 0.21 -9.35
CA VAL A 53 0.56 -1.09 -9.95
C VAL A 53 1.85 -1.65 -9.38
N GLY A 54 1.83 -2.89 -8.91
CA GLY A 54 3.02 -3.65 -8.54
C GLY A 54 3.29 -4.70 -9.60
N LEU A 55 4.51 -4.74 -10.14
CA LEU A 55 4.94 -5.75 -11.10
C LEU A 55 5.93 -6.67 -10.40
N ASP A 56 5.52 -7.90 -10.08
CA ASP A 56 6.33 -8.87 -9.34
C ASP A 56 7.34 -9.60 -10.26
N ASP A 57 7.16 -9.56 -11.58
CA ASP A 57 7.95 -10.30 -12.57
C ASP A 57 8.48 -9.39 -13.69
N ALA A 58 9.72 -9.67 -14.14
CA ALA A 58 10.40 -8.86 -15.15
C ALA A 58 9.78 -8.94 -16.57
N ALA A 59 8.99 -9.97 -16.86
CA ALA A 59 8.27 -10.14 -18.11
C ALA A 59 6.86 -9.56 -18.07
N THR A 60 6.44 -8.95 -16.96
CA THR A 60 5.16 -8.24 -16.87
C THR A 60 5.33 -6.79 -17.30
N SER A 61 4.37 -6.31 -18.08
CA SER A 61 4.15 -4.89 -18.35
C SER A 61 2.70 -4.53 -18.10
N VAL A 62 2.44 -3.25 -17.89
CA VAL A 62 1.09 -2.71 -17.74
C VAL A 62 1.00 -1.35 -18.41
N GLU A 63 -0.07 -1.15 -19.17
CA GLU A 63 -0.49 0.13 -19.72
C GLU A 63 -1.65 0.66 -18.88
N VAL A 64 -1.57 1.90 -18.42
CA VAL A 64 -2.62 2.58 -17.65
C VAL A 64 -3.11 3.79 -18.42
N ASP A 65 -4.31 3.72 -18.98
CA ASP A 65 -5.01 4.87 -19.58
C ASP A 65 -5.95 5.49 -18.54
N GLU A 66 -5.45 6.52 -17.85
CA GLU A 66 -6.21 7.27 -16.84
C GLU A 66 -7.43 7.99 -17.42
N LYS A 67 -7.45 8.27 -18.73
CA LYS A 67 -8.53 9.01 -19.38
C LYS A 67 -9.66 8.10 -19.83
N ALA A 68 -9.31 6.92 -20.34
CA ALA A 68 -10.26 5.87 -20.71
C ALA A 68 -10.66 4.98 -19.52
N HIS A 69 -10.00 5.15 -18.37
CA HIS A 69 -10.08 4.25 -17.21
C HIS A 69 -9.81 2.80 -17.60
N GLN A 70 -8.70 2.55 -18.29
CA GLN A 70 -8.30 1.19 -18.69
C GLN A 70 -6.94 0.85 -18.10
N VAL A 71 -6.80 -0.41 -17.64
CA VAL A 71 -5.51 -0.98 -17.23
C VAL A 71 -5.31 -2.30 -17.96
N HIS A 72 -4.29 -2.36 -18.81
CA HIS A 72 -3.96 -3.55 -19.59
C HIS A 72 -2.69 -4.20 -19.09
N PHE A 73 -2.75 -5.44 -18.59
CA PHE A 73 -1.57 -6.22 -18.22
C PHE A 73 -1.14 -7.18 -19.32
N SER A 74 0.16 -7.23 -19.59
CA SER A 74 0.76 -8.23 -20.47
C SER A 74 1.85 -8.98 -19.72
N ASN A 75 1.95 -10.29 -19.97
CA ASN A 75 3.05 -11.11 -19.48
C ASN A 75 3.28 -12.27 -20.44
N SER A 76 4.46 -12.33 -21.06
CA SER A 76 4.80 -13.32 -22.09
C SER A 76 5.30 -14.66 -21.54
N ARG A 77 5.59 -14.73 -20.23
CA ARG A 77 6.21 -15.89 -19.58
C ARG A 77 5.18 -16.95 -19.20
N SER A 78 5.60 -18.21 -19.21
CA SER A 78 4.86 -19.32 -18.60
C SER A 78 5.54 -19.78 -17.30
N TYR A 79 4.73 -20.26 -16.34
CA TYR A 79 5.20 -20.61 -15.00
C TYR A 79 4.84 -22.06 -14.63
N ASP A 80 5.77 -22.79 -14.02
CA ASP A 80 5.55 -24.20 -13.63
C ASP A 80 4.53 -24.37 -12.49
N SER A 81 4.31 -23.30 -11.71
CA SER A 81 3.32 -23.25 -10.63
C SER A 81 2.73 -21.84 -10.55
N LYS A 82 1.67 -21.68 -9.73
CA LYS A 82 1.02 -20.37 -9.56
C LYS A 82 2.02 -19.34 -9.01
N ALA A 83 2.30 -18.32 -9.82
CA ALA A 83 3.13 -17.18 -9.46
C ALA A 83 2.31 -15.89 -9.54
N ILE A 84 2.48 -15.00 -8.56
CA ILE A 84 1.98 -13.62 -8.68
C ILE A 84 2.89 -12.91 -9.68
N VAL A 85 2.30 -12.23 -10.66
CA VAL A 85 3.03 -11.53 -11.73
C VAL A 85 2.83 -10.01 -11.67
N GLY A 86 1.80 -9.58 -10.94
CA GLY A 86 1.56 -8.20 -10.60
C GLY A 86 0.25 -8.00 -9.84
N ASP A 87 -0.05 -6.76 -9.49
CA ASP A 87 -1.30 -6.34 -8.89
C ASP A 87 -1.68 -4.90 -9.28
N LEU A 88 -2.93 -4.56 -8.99
CA LEU A 88 -3.48 -3.22 -9.05
C LEU A 88 -4.13 -2.90 -7.71
N LEU A 89 -3.76 -1.77 -7.11
CA LEU A 89 -4.41 -1.21 -5.93
C LEU A 89 -5.02 0.13 -6.27
N LEU A 90 -6.34 0.22 -6.14
CA LEU A 90 -7.10 1.45 -6.33
C LEU A 90 -7.54 1.99 -4.97
N GLN A 91 -7.38 3.27 -4.76
CA GLN A 91 -7.70 3.96 -3.52
C GLN A 91 -8.97 4.79 -3.64
N GLY A 92 -9.67 4.92 -2.54
CA GLY A 92 -10.91 5.68 -2.51
C GLY A 92 -11.43 5.90 -1.10
N THR A 93 -12.71 6.29 -1.04
CA THR A 93 -13.43 6.45 0.22
C THR A 93 -14.85 5.91 0.12
N ALA A 94 -15.45 5.60 1.26
CA ALA A 94 -16.85 5.17 1.35
C ALA A 94 -17.51 5.73 2.61
N ALA A 95 -18.84 5.81 2.61
CA ALA A 95 -19.61 6.04 3.82
C ALA A 95 -19.80 4.72 4.60
N SER A 96 -19.37 4.72 5.85
CA SER A 96 -19.66 3.65 6.82
C SER A 96 -21.12 3.66 7.27
N GLU A 97 -21.60 2.60 7.92
CA GLU A 97 -22.94 2.54 8.54
C GLU A 97 -23.19 3.68 9.54
N GLY A 98 -22.14 4.17 10.22
CA GLY A 98 -22.22 5.32 11.13
C GLY A 98 -22.19 6.68 10.43
N GLY A 99 -22.20 6.72 9.09
CA GLY A 99 -22.17 7.95 8.29
C GLY A 99 -20.77 8.58 8.12
N ALA A 100 -19.76 8.11 8.85
CA ALA A 100 -18.39 8.59 8.69
C ALA A 100 -17.83 8.21 7.31
N ARG A 101 -17.12 9.16 6.68
CA ARG A 101 -16.34 8.93 5.46
C ARG A 101 -15.04 8.23 5.83
N VAL A 102 -14.88 6.98 5.39
CA VAL A 102 -13.73 6.15 5.72
C VAL A 102 -12.88 5.88 4.47
N PRO A 103 -11.56 5.71 4.62
CA PRO A 103 -10.71 5.34 3.51
C PRO A 103 -10.93 3.87 3.15
N VAL A 104 -10.91 3.56 1.85
CA VAL A 104 -11.06 2.19 1.35
C VAL A 104 -10.08 1.95 0.21
N SER A 105 -9.75 0.69 -0.03
CA SER A 105 -9.00 0.30 -1.21
C SER A 105 -9.57 -0.96 -1.85
N PHE A 106 -9.40 -1.08 -3.16
CA PHE A 106 -9.66 -2.30 -3.92
C PHE A 106 -8.34 -2.86 -4.45
N HIS A 107 -8.05 -4.12 -4.14
CA HIS A 107 -6.81 -4.80 -4.47
C HIS A 107 -7.09 -5.97 -5.41
N LEU A 108 -6.60 -5.88 -6.65
CA LEU A 108 -6.63 -6.95 -7.64
C LEU A 108 -5.24 -7.59 -7.74
N VAL A 109 -5.12 -8.85 -7.35
CA VAL A 109 -3.88 -9.62 -7.53
C VAL A 109 -3.98 -10.44 -8.80
N LEU A 110 -2.98 -10.35 -9.67
CA LEU A 110 -2.86 -11.12 -10.91
C LEU A 110 -1.81 -12.21 -10.73
N SER A 111 -2.16 -13.44 -11.09
CA SER A 111 -1.28 -14.59 -11.05
C SER A 111 -1.33 -15.40 -12.33
N LYS A 112 -0.25 -16.12 -12.64
CA LYS A 112 -0.19 -17.07 -13.76
C LYS A 112 0.21 -18.46 -13.29
N SER A 113 -0.38 -19.47 -13.91
CA SER A 113 0.03 -20.87 -13.83
C SER A 113 0.04 -21.44 -15.25
N GLY A 114 1.20 -21.91 -15.71
CA GLY A 114 1.48 -21.98 -17.15
C GLY A 114 1.36 -20.59 -17.77
N GLY A 115 0.67 -20.51 -18.91
CA GLY A 115 0.32 -19.24 -19.56
C GLY A 115 -1.03 -18.64 -19.12
N LYS A 116 -1.79 -19.33 -18.27
CA LYS A 116 -3.18 -18.95 -17.91
C LYS A 116 -3.21 -17.95 -16.77
N TRP A 117 -4.04 -16.92 -16.90
CA TRP A 117 -4.25 -15.90 -15.87
C TRP A 117 -5.32 -16.30 -14.85
N SER A 118 -5.06 -15.99 -13.59
CA SER A 118 -6.01 -16.04 -12.48
C SER A 118 -5.95 -14.71 -11.74
N VAL A 119 -7.11 -14.13 -11.47
CA VAL A 119 -7.21 -12.87 -10.71
C VAL A 119 -7.95 -13.08 -9.40
N THR A 120 -7.62 -12.29 -8.39
CA THR A 120 -8.33 -12.28 -7.11
C THR A 120 -8.47 -10.84 -6.64
N GLY A 121 -9.70 -10.35 -6.60
CA GLY A 121 -10.06 -9.02 -6.11
C GLY A 121 -10.56 -9.07 -4.66
N HIS A 122 -10.11 -8.16 -3.82
CA HIS A 122 -10.62 -7.97 -2.47
C HIS A 122 -10.52 -6.51 -2.04
N SER A 123 -11.28 -6.15 -1.02
CA SER A 123 -11.33 -4.78 -0.49
C SER A 123 -10.70 -4.69 0.89
N HIS A 124 -10.18 -3.51 1.21
CA HIS A 124 -9.73 -3.14 2.53
C HIS A 124 -10.49 -1.91 3.03
N ALA A 125 -10.89 -1.94 4.28
CA ALA A 125 -11.49 -0.83 5.00
C ALA A 125 -11.08 -0.92 6.48
N PRO A 126 -10.83 0.22 7.16
CA PRO A 126 -10.42 0.22 8.56
C PRO A 126 -11.59 -0.03 9.52
N VAL A 127 -12.82 -0.05 9.01
CA VAL A 127 -14.05 -0.28 9.77
C VAL A 127 -14.76 -1.55 9.31
N LYS A 128 -15.49 -2.18 10.24
CA LYS A 128 -16.41 -3.29 9.94
C LYS A 128 -17.80 -2.73 9.59
N GLY A 129 -18.63 -3.54 8.93
CA GLY A 129 -20.01 -3.20 8.57
C GLY A 129 -20.18 -2.93 7.08
N ARG A 130 -21.39 -2.54 6.68
CA ARG A 130 -21.69 -2.18 5.28
C ARG A 130 -21.04 -0.85 4.92
N LEU A 131 -20.65 -0.75 3.66
CA LEU A 131 -20.13 0.47 3.04
C LEU A 131 -21.11 0.92 1.95
N SER A 132 -21.22 2.23 1.77
CA SER A 132 -22.08 2.88 0.79
C SER A 132 -21.40 4.13 0.22
N ASP A 133 -22.00 4.77 -0.78
CA ASP A 133 -21.46 5.98 -1.44
C ASP A 133 -19.95 5.87 -1.76
N VAL A 134 -19.57 4.76 -2.41
CA VAL A 134 -18.17 4.46 -2.75
C VAL A 134 -17.67 5.45 -3.81
N ARG A 135 -16.53 6.07 -3.53
CA ARG A 135 -15.79 6.96 -4.44
C ARG A 135 -14.42 6.33 -4.70
N ILE A 136 -14.30 5.69 -5.85
CA ILE A 136 -13.10 5.01 -6.32
C ILE A 136 -13.10 5.06 -7.85
N ASP A 137 -11.93 5.15 -8.45
CA ASP A 137 -11.83 5.25 -9.91
C ASP A 137 -12.30 3.95 -10.58
N PRO A 138 -13.16 4.04 -11.60
CA PRO A 138 -13.81 2.88 -12.19
C PRO A 138 -12.98 2.32 -13.35
N TYR A 139 -11.83 1.70 -13.05
CA TYR A 139 -10.97 1.10 -14.07
C TYR A 139 -11.51 -0.26 -14.57
N ASP A 140 -11.56 -0.43 -15.89
CA ASP A 140 -11.65 -1.75 -16.52
C ASP A 140 -10.24 -2.35 -16.62
N VAL A 141 -10.09 -3.62 -16.24
CA VAL A 141 -8.82 -4.33 -16.30
C VAL A 141 -8.91 -5.50 -17.25
N ASP A 142 -7.96 -5.57 -18.18
CA ASP A 142 -7.81 -6.65 -19.13
C ASP A 142 -6.38 -7.20 -19.17
N VAL A 143 -6.23 -8.39 -19.74
CA VAL A 143 -4.95 -9.07 -19.89
C VAL A 143 -4.76 -9.57 -21.32
N THR A 144 -3.52 -9.70 -21.77
CA THR A 144 -3.22 -10.49 -22.98
C THR A 144 -3.20 -11.99 -22.64
N GLU A 145 -4.09 -12.78 -23.25
CA GLU A 145 -4.11 -14.25 -23.12
C GLU A 145 -4.24 -14.90 -24.49
N ALA A 146 -3.30 -15.78 -24.85
CA ALA A 146 -3.23 -16.44 -26.15
C ALA A 146 -3.23 -15.50 -27.38
N GLY A 147 -2.79 -14.25 -27.22
CA GLY A 147 -2.72 -13.24 -28.29
C GLY A 147 -3.92 -12.29 -28.32
N ASP A 148 -4.98 -12.57 -27.56
CA ASP A 148 -6.19 -11.75 -27.50
C ASP A 148 -6.30 -10.99 -26.18
N LYS A 149 -7.05 -9.88 -26.19
CA LYS A 149 -7.44 -9.15 -24.97
C LYS A 149 -8.59 -9.90 -24.27
N ARG A 150 -8.41 -10.21 -22.99
CA ARG A 150 -9.46 -10.74 -22.11
C ARG A 150 -9.69 -9.81 -20.94
N GLN A 151 -10.90 -9.30 -20.80
CA GLN A 151 -11.28 -8.55 -19.60
C GLN A 151 -11.28 -9.49 -18.38
N VAL A 152 -10.60 -9.07 -17.31
CA VAL A 152 -10.49 -9.82 -16.05
C VAL A 152 -11.23 -9.15 -14.91
N LEU A 153 -11.47 -7.84 -15.01
CA LEU A 153 -12.26 -7.09 -14.05
C LEU A 153 -13.02 -5.95 -14.76
N PRO A 154 -14.35 -6.00 -14.82
CA PRO A 154 -15.13 -4.84 -15.22
C PRO A 154 -15.18 -3.82 -14.08
N SER A 155 -15.13 -2.54 -14.42
CA SER A 155 -15.14 -1.41 -13.47
C SER A 155 -16.29 -1.46 -12.46
N ALA A 156 -17.49 -1.84 -12.91
CA ALA A 156 -18.67 -2.00 -12.05
C ALA A 156 -18.48 -3.01 -10.90
N GLN A 157 -17.56 -3.96 -11.05
CA GLN A 157 -17.28 -4.96 -10.03
C GLN A 157 -16.41 -4.43 -8.88
N ILE A 158 -15.67 -3.33 -9.10
CA ILE A 158 -14.86 -2.67 -8.06
C ILE A 158 -15.76 -2.16 -6.95
N ALA A 159 -16.71 -1.28 -7.29
CA ALA A 159 -17.66 -0.71 -6.34
C ALA A 159 -18.51 -1.81 -5.67
N LYS A 160 -18.96 -2.80 -6.44
CA LYS A 160 -19.73 -3.94 -5.90
C LYS A 160 -18.94 -4.72 -4.86
N THR A 161 -17.64 -4.97 -5.08
CA THR A 161 -16.80 -5.69 -4.12
C THR A 161 -16.65 -4.94 -2.79
N LEU A 162 -16.72 -3.61 -2.83
CA LEU A 162 -16.68 -2.75 -1.65
C LEU A 162 -18.02 -2.72 -0.89
N THR A 163 -19.15 -2.62 -1.60
CA THR A 163 -20.48 -2.48 -0.97
C THR A 163 -21.12 -3.82 -0.60
N ASP A 164 -20.85 -4.88 -1.38
CA ASP A 164 -21.45 -6.20 -1.24
C ASP A 164 -20.37 -7.30 -1.39
N PRO A 165 -19.49 -7.45 -0.39
CA PRO A 165 -18.45 -8.47 -0.43
C PRO A 165 -19.09 -9.87 -0.44
N GLY A 166 -18.62 -10.72 -1.36
CA GLY A 166 -19.10 -12.11 -1.45
C GLY A 166 -18.88 -12.89 -0.15
N LEU A 167 -19.62 -14.00 0.02
CA LEU A 167 -19.61 -14.82 1.24
C LEU A 167 -18.20 -15.26 1.68
N ALA A 168 -17.35 -15.66 0.74
CA ALA A 168 -15.96 -16.05 1.03
C ALA A 168 -15.13 -14.88 1.57
N ALA A 169 -15.25 -13.68 0.98
CA ALA A 169 -14.55 -12.49 1.45
C ALA A 169 -15.03 -12.08 2.85
N ARG A 170 -16.34 -12.17 3.11
CA ARG A 170 -16.91 -11.96 4.45
C ARG A 170 -16.36 -12.97 5.45
N PHE A 171 -16.28 -14.25 5.08
CA PHE A 171 -15.68 -15.28 5.92
C PHE A 171 -14.20 -15.01 6.23
N THR A 172 -13.38 -14.69 5.22
CA THR A 172 -11.96 -14.36 5.42
C THR A 172 -11.77 -13.11 6.28
N SER A 173 -12.65 -12.10 6.17
CA SER A 173 -12.62 -10.93 7.05
C SER A 173 -12.86 -11.28 8.54
N HIS A 174 -13.52 -12.40 8.83
CA HIS A 174 -13.64 -12.91 10.20
C HIS A 174 -12.40 -13.66 10.68
N LEU A 175 -11.49 -14.06 9.77
CA LEU A 175 -10.23 -14.72 10.11
C LEU A 175 -9.11 -13.73 10.39
N VAL A 176 -9.20 -12.48 9.93
CA VAL A 176 -8.26 -11.41 10.29
C VAL A 176 -8.92 -10.52 11.33
N GLN A 177 -8.40 -10.52 12.55
CA GLN A 177 -8.87 -9.63 13.62
C GLN A 177 -7.89 -8.49 13.81
N VAL A 178 -8.41 -7.27 13.77
CA VAL A 178 -7.65 -6.07 14.12
C VAL A 178 -8.22 -5.53 15.41
N ARG A 179 -7.37 -5.38 16.42
CA ARG A 179 -7.71 -4.83 17.73
C ARG A 179 -6.92 -3.57 17.97
N SER A 180 -7.59 -2.46 18.25
CA SER A 180 -6.92 -1.25 18.76
C SER A 180 -6.46 -1.47 20.19
N ASN A 181 -5.23 -1.06 20.48
CA ASN A 181 -4.64 -1.10 21.83
C ASN A 181 -4.87 0.22 22.60
N ARG A 182 -5.54 1.22 22.01
CA ARG A 182 -5.88 2.49 22.68
C ARG A 182 -6.81 2.33 23.87
N ALA A 183 -7.77 1.41 23.79
CA ALA A 183 -8.63 1.08 24.94
C ALA A 183 -7.84 0.49 26.13
N ALA A 184 -6.61 0.05 25.92
CA ALA A 184 -5.69 -0.42 26.95
C ALA A 184 -4.66 0.66 27.37
N GLY A 185 -4.87 1.92 26.97
CA GLY A 185 -4.04 3.06 27.38
C GLY A 185 -2.92 3.45 26.42
N ALA A 186 -2.84 2.88 25.22
CA ALA A 186 -1.88 3.34 24.21
C ALA A 186 -2.24 4.76 23.75
N HIS A 187 -1.25 5.67 23.76
CA HIS A 187 -1.39 7.03 23.26
C HIS A 187 -1.43 7.05 21.72
N ASP A 188 -0.48 6.37 21.10
CA ASP A 188 -0.31 6.37 19.66
C ASP A 188 -1.36 5.51 18.93
N ALA A 189 -1.42 5.64 17.60
CA ALA A 189 -2.14 4.66 16.79
C ALA A 189 -1.43 3.30 16.91
N ASP A 190 -2.10 2.32 17.52
CA ASP A 190 -1.52 1.05 17.94
C ASP A 190 -2.54 -0.07 17.77
N ILE A 191 -2.18 -1.06 16.95
CA ILE A 191 -3.04 -2.21 16.65
C ILE A 191 -2.31 -3.53 16.83
N THR A 192 -3.07 -4.54 17.24
CA THR A 192 -2.68 -5.94 17.16
C THR A 192 -3.50 -6.64 16.07
N ILE A 193 -2.79 -7.28 15.14
CA ILE A 193 -3.34 -8.14 14.10
C ILE A 193 -3.29 -9.58 14.59
N GLY A 194 -4.43 -10.26 14.56
CA GLY A 194 -4.56 -11.66 14.90
C GLY A 194 -5.19 -12.48 13.77
N LEU A 195 -4.82 -13.75 13.69
CA LEU A 195 -5.39 -14.72 12.76
C LEU A 195 -6.24 -15.74 13.48
N GLY A 196 -7.44 -15.99 12.98
CA GLY A 196 -8.45 -16.87 13.55
C GLY A 196 -9.74 -16.13 13.91
N ALA A 197 -10.75 -16.89 14.32
CA ALA A 197 -12.08 -16.34 14.58
C ALA A 197 -12.24 -15.90 16.05
N SER A 198 -12.69 -14.66 16.25
CA SER A 198 -13.12 -14.16 17.57
C SER A 198 -12.06 -14.37 18.67
N LYS A 199 -12.45 -14.87 19.84
CA LYS A 199 -11.58 -15.15 21.00
C LYS A 199 -10.50 -16.21 20.75
N LEU A 200 -10.59 -16.99 19.69
CA LEU A 200 -9.58 -17.98 19.30
C LEU A 200 -8.52 -17.41 18.35
N SER A 201 -8.63 -16.13 17.98
CA SER A 201 -7.61 -15.47 17.17
C SER A 201 -6.27 -15.45 17.90
N LYS A 202 -5.20 -15.82 17.20
CA LYS A 202 -3.84 -15.77 17.70
C LYS A 202 -3.17 -14.50 17.19
N PRO A 203 -2.58 -13.68 18.07
CA PRO A 203 -1.86 -12.49 17.65
C PRO A 203 -0.66 -12.88 16.78
N VAL A 204 -0.48 -12.20 15.65
CA VAL A 204 0.61 -12.47 14.71
C VAL A 204 1.52 -11.26 14.51
N MET A 205 0.98 -10.05 14.63
CA MET A 205 1.74 -8.81 14.46
C MET A 205 1.16 -7.70 15.32
N ARG A 206 2.02 -6.84 15.86
CA ARG A 206 1.64 -5.53 16.39
C ARG A 206 2.19 -4.46 15.45
N ALA A 207 1.39 -3.45 15.17
CA ALA A 207 1.81 -2.31 14.37
C ALA A 207 1.52 -1.03 15.14
N VAL A 208 2.48 -0.12 15.16
CA VAL A 208 2.37 1.17 15.86
C VAL A 208 2.80 2.27 14.91
N LEU A 209 2.08 3.39 14.93
CA LEU A 209 2.46 4.62 14.25
C LEU A 209 2.70 5.70 15.32
N HIS A 210 3.95 6.10 15.48
CA HIS A 210 4.39 7.16 16.37
C HIS A 210 4.42 8.48 15.62
N GLY A 211 3.57 9.43 16.01
CA GLY A 211 3.47 10.73 15.35
C GLY A 211 2.90 10.66 13.93
N VAL A 212 3.00 11.77 13.20
CA VAL A 212 2.53 11.88 11.80
C VAL A 212 3.75 12.01 10.90
N PRO A 213 3.89 11.18 9.84
CA PRO A 213 5.02 11.31 8.93
C PRO A 213 5.18 12.72 8.35
N ALA A 214 6.44 13.12 8.15
CA ALA A 214 6.83 14.49 7.88
C ALA A 214 6.35 15.07 6.52
N VAL A 215 5.58 14.28 5.79
CA VAL A 215 5.05 14.61 4.49
C VAL A 215 3.84 15.55 4.58
N ALA A 216 3.34 15.85 5.78
CA ALA A 216 2.17 16.72 6.04
C ALA A 216 2.42 18.24 5.85
N GLY A 217 3.65 18.68 5.54
CA GLY A 217 3.98 20.09 5.23
C GLY A 217 5.03 20.71 6.16
N PRO A 218 5.25 22.05 6.14
CA PRO A 218 6.33 22.74 6.87
C PRO A 218 6.28 22.65 8.41
N GLN A 219 5.21 22.06 8.95
CA GLN A 219 4.96 21.85 10.39
C GLN A 219 5.04 20.37 10.79
N ALA A 220 5.50 19.53 9.87
CA ALA A 220 5.76 18.13 10.10
C ALA A 220 6.63 17.91 11.33
N PRO A 221 6.28 16.97 12.22
CA PRO A 221 7.13 16.65 13.36
C PRO A 221 8.45 16.05 12.87
N ASP A 222 9.55 16.55 13.42
CA ASP A 222 10.91 16.06 13.14
C ASP A 222 11.10 14.58 13.51
N ASN A 223 10.20 14.05 14.33
CA ASN A 223 10.23 12.69 14.85
C ASN A 223 8.92 11.98 14.53
N TRP A 224 9.02 10.89 13.77
CA TRP A 224 7.91 9.98 13.51
C TRP A 224 8.47 8.58 13.22
N SER A 225 7.67 7.54 13.41
CA SER A 225 8.03 6.21 12.90
C SER A 225 6.80 5.31 12.79
N PHE A 226 6.84 4.31 11.92
CA PHE A 226 6.00 3.14 12.09
C PHE A 226 6.85 1.94 12.50
N GLU A 227 6.28 1.11 13.37
CA GLU A 227 6.88 -0.11 13.88
C GLU A 227 5.99 -1.30 13.50
N LEU A 228 6.60 -2.35 12.98
CA LEU A 228 6.00 -3.67 12.78
C LEU A 228 6.76 -4.68 13.65
N GLU A 229 6.09 -5.20 14.69
CA GLU A 229 6.60 -6.27 15.54
C GLU A 229 5.90 -7.58 15.19
N ALA A 230 6.66 -8.59 14.77
CA ALA A 230 6.14 -9.94 14.61
C ALA A 230 5.88 -10.55 15.99
N LEU A 231 4.64 -10.95 16.29
CA LEU A 231 4.29 -11.59 17.57
C LEU A 231 4.45 -13.12 17.49
N THR A 232 4.81 -13.64 16.32
CA THR A 232 5.05 -15.05 16.06
C THR A 232 6.02 -15.22 14.89
N GLY A 233 6.84 -16.27 14.91
CA GLY A 233 7.68 -16.67 13.77
C GLY A 233 6.96 -17.49 12.70
N LYS A 234 5.63 -17.32 12.57
CA LYS A 234 4.77 -18.10 11.66
C LYS A 234 4.10 -17.26 10.58
N ILE A 235 4.59 -16.03 10.38
CA ILE A 235 4.17 -15.20 9.24
C ILE A 235 4.77 -15.83 7.98
N PRO A 236 3.97 -16.16 6.95
CA PRO A 236 4.51 -16.76 5.74
C PRO A 236 5.55 -15.85 5.06
N ASP A 237 6.75 -16.37 4.81
CA ASP A 237 7.88 -15.58 4.28
C ASP A 237 7.53 -14.85 2.99
N ARG A 238 6.84 -15.51 2.06
CA ARG A 238 6.43 -14.90 0.78
C ARG A 238 5.49 -13.72 0.97
N VAL A 239 4.67 -13.71 2.03
CA VAL A 239 3.80 -12.56 2.33
C VAL A 239 4.64 -11.39 2.83
N ALA A 240 5.55 -11.63 3.77
CA ALA A 240 6.44 -10.61 4.29
C ALA A 240 7.35 -10.02 3.19
N GLN A 241 8.03 -10.88 2.43
CA GLN A 241 8.90 -10.49 1.31
C GLN A 241 8.16 -9.64 0.28
N ARG A 242 6.91 -10.00 -0.03
CA ARG A 242 6.09 -9.26 -0.99
C ARG A 242 5.71 -7.89 -0.46
N GLU A 243 5.24 -7.78 0.79
CA GLU A 243 4.94 -6.48 1.40
C GLU A 243 6.18 -5.56 1.43
N LEU A 244 7.35 -6.11 1.78
CA LEU A 244 8.61 -5.35 1.74
C LEU A 244 8.95 -4.86 0.33
N PHE A 245 8.74 -5.70 -0.69
CA PHE A 245 8.86 -5.27 -2.08
C PHE A 245 7.91 -4.13 -2.42
N LEU A 246 6.63 -4.24 -2.03
CA LEU A 246 5.64 -3.20 -2.28
C LEU A 246 5.96 -1.86 -1.61
N TYR A 247 6.73 -1.89 -0.53
CA TYR A 247 7.23 -0.69 0.14
C TYR A 247 8.59 -0.22 -0.39
N GLY A 248 9.26 -0.95 -1.29
CA GLY A 248 10.61 -0.62 -1.78
C GLY A 248 11.73 -0.97 -0.80
N LEU A 249 11.48 -1.90 0.12
CA LEU A 249 12.38 -2.34 1.19
C LEU A 249 13.13 -3.66 0.87
N ASP A 250 12.70 -4.40 -0.14
CA ASP A 250 13.22 -5.73 -0.49
C ASP A 250 14.70 -5.79 -0.88
N ASN A 251 15.27 -4.66 -1.31
CA ASN A 251 16.69 -4.54 -1.66
C ASN A 251 17.55 -3.88 -0.58
N GLN A 252 17.00 -3.60 0.61
CA GLN A 252 17.76 -2.98 1.69
C GLN A 252 18.73 -3.99 2.32
N PRO A 253 20.06 -3.73 2.34
CA PRO A 253 21.04 -4.67 2.89
C PRO A 253 20.74 -5.08 4.34
N LEU A 254 20.28 -4.13 5.15
CA LEU A 254 19.86 -4.35 6.55
C LEU A 254 18.74 -5.39 6.68
N LEU A 255 17.89 -5.54 5.66
CA LEU A 255 16.75 -6.47 5.66
C LEU A 255 17.07 -7.81 5.00
N LYS A 256 18.31 -8.03 4.53
CA LYS A 256 18.71 -9.32 3.96
C LYS A 256 18.37 -10.52 4.86
N PRO A 257 18.62 -10.50 6.18
CA PRO A 257 18.24 -11.62 7.04
C PRO A 257 16.73 -11.89 7.02
N LEU A 258 15.91 -10.83 7.05
CA LEU A 258 14.45 -10.93 6.96
C LEU A 258 14.01 -11.52 5.61
N MET A 259 14.68 -11.14 4.52
CA MET A 259 14.40 -11.69 3.19
C MET A 259 14.78 -13.17 3.06
N GLU A 260 15.81 -13.64 3.76
CA GLU A 260 16.27 -15.04 3.68
C GLU A 260 15.51 -15.99 4.59
N ARG A 261 15.14 -15.57 5.80
CA ARG A 261 14.57 -16.44 6.84
C ARG A 261 13.16 -16.10 7.29
N GLY A 262 12.58 -15.01 6.78
CA GLY A 262 11.33 -14.46 7.28
C GLY A 262 11.44 -13.86 8.69
N PHE A 263 10.30 -13.42 9.22
CA PHE A 263 10.20 -12.89 10.57
C PHE A 263 10.34 -14.01 11.61
N ALA A 264 11.23 -13.82 12.59
CA ALA A 264 11.19 -14.55 13.85
C ALA A 264 10.21 -13.88 14.83
N SER A 265 9.87 -14.58 15.91
CA SER A 265 9.06 -14.00 16.97
C SER A 265 9.81 -12.82 17.60
N HIS A 266 9.11 -11.70 17.76
CA HIS A 266 9.58 -10.41 18.27
C HIS A 266 10.62 -9.70 17.39
N ASP A 267 10.83 -10.14 16.15
CA ASP A 267 11.54 -9.30 15.18
C ASP A 267 10.76 -8.00 14.97
N LYS A 268 11.49 -6.88 14.98
CA LYS A 268 10.94 -5.53 14.79
C LYS A 268 11.54 -4.89 13.55
N LEU A 269 10.67 -4.39 12.68
CA LEU A 269 11.01 -3.54 11.55
C LEU A 269 10.46 -2.15 11.81
N ILE A 270 11.32 -1.14 11.74
CA ILE A 270 10.95 0.24 12.04
C ILE A 270 11.51 1.16 10.96
N VAL A 271 10.64 2.03 10.46
CA VAL A 271 11.01 3.10 9.53
C VAL A 271 10.50 4.40 10.11
N GLY A 272 11.34 5.43 10.11
CA GLY A 272 10.97 6.71 10.69
C GLY A 272 11.92 7.82 10.32
N ALA A 273 11.69 8.98 10.94
CA ALA A 273 12.62 10.09 10.97
C ALA A 273 12.91 10.48 12.42
N ALA A 274 14.14 10.90 12.69
CA ALA A 274 14.55 11.49 13.95
C ALA A 274 15.35 12.78 13.68
N GLY A 275 14.91 13.91 14.21
CA GLY A 275 15.48 15.21 13.88
C GLY A 275 15.42 15.52 12.38
N GLY A 276 14.34 15.09 11.70
CA GLY A 276 14.15 15.24 10.26
C GLY A 276 15.00 14.30 9.39
N LYS A 277 15.78 13.39 9.99
CA LYS A 277 16.62 12.44 9.25
C LYS A 277 16.00 11.05 9.23
N GLY A 278 15.74 10.54 8.03
CA GLY A 278 15.17 9.21 7.83
C GLY A 278 16.08 8.08 8.31
N PHE A 279 15.47 7.02 8.86
CA PHE A 279 16.17 5.81 9.30
C PHE A 279 15.36 4.54 9.01
N LEU A 280 16.09 3.44 8.85
CA LEU A 280 15.56 2.08 8.81
C LEU A 280 16.22 1.28 9.92
N ARG A 281 15.42 0.60 10.74
CA ARG A 281 15.89 -0.24 11.84
C ARG A 281 15.29 -1.64 11.75
N TYR A 282 16.14 -2.64 11.95
CA TYR A 282 15.74 -4.04 12.04
C TYR A 282 16.53 -4.73 13.16
N GLY A 283 15.82 -5.27 14.14
CA GLY A 283 16.44 -5.71 15.39
C GLY A 283 17.18 -4.56 16.09
N ASP A 284 18.44 -4.80 16.46
CA ASP A 284 19.30 -3.82 17.14
C ASP A 284 20.09 -2.91 16.17
N GLN A 285 19.96 -3.16 14.86
CA GLN A 285 20.71 -2.42 13.84
C GLN A 285 19.85 -1.32 13.22
N GLN A 286 20.42 -0.12 13.13
CA GLN A 286 19.81 1.05 12.49
C GLN A 286 20.78 1.63 11.46
N GLN A 287 20.23 2.08 10.33
CA GLN A 287 20.96 2.82 9.31
C GLN A 287 20.23 4.12 8.93
N PRO A 288 20.95 5.17 8.50
CA PRO A 288 20.34 6.28 7.77
C PRO A 288 19.61 5.77 6.53
N PHE A 289 18.44 6.35 6.25
CA PHE A 289 17.60 5.91 5.15
C PHE A 289 16.78 7.06 4.58
N ASP A 290 17.26 7.64 3.48
CA ASP A 290 16.62 8.80 2.82
C ASP A 290 15.23 8.46 2.24
N GLY A 291 14.94 7.18 2.01
CA GLY A 291 13.65 6.69 1.51
C GLY A 291 12.53 6.61 2.55
N ALA A 292 12.76 7.02 3.81
CA ALA A 292 11.81 6.80 4.91
C ALA A 292 10.41 7.38 4.62
N ASP A 293 10.31 8.61 4.11
CA ASP A 293 9.03 9.25 3.81
C ASP A 293 8.26 8.54 2.69
N ALA A 294 8.97 8.09 1.65
CA ALA A 294 8.37 7.34 0.54
C ALA A 294 7.82 6.00 1.04
N VAL A 295 8.57 5.32 1.90
CA VAL A 295 8.14 4.07 2.54
C VAL A 295 6.94 4.30 3.46
N ALA A 296 6.90 5.37 4.25
CA ALA A 296 5.75 5.69 5.10
C ALA A 296 4.49 6.00 4.30
N ARG A 297 4.63 6.75 3.19
CA ARG A 297 3.53 6.98 2.25
C ARG A 297 3.02 5.66 1.67
N ALA A 298 3.93 4.82 1.18
CA ALA A 298 3.59 3.51 0.65
C ALA A 298 2.90 2.64 1.71
N PHE A 299 3.42 2.60 2.94
CA PHE A 299 2.82 1.87 4.04
C PHE A 299 1.41 2.37 4.34
N LEU A 300 1.22 3.66 4.58
CA LEU A 300 -0.07 4.24 4.98
C LEU A 300 -1.14 4.14 3.89
N GLN A 301 -0.76 4.28 2.61
CA GLN A 301 -1.73 4.24 1.51
C GLN A 301 -1.92 2.83 0.95
N GLN A 302 -0.87 2.02 0.88
CA GLN A 302 -0.87 0.78 0.07
C GLN A 302 -1.03 -0.50 0.91
N SER A 303 -0.89 -0.40 2.23
CA SER A 303 -1.06 -1.52 3.16
C SER A 303 -2.40 -1.47 3.86
N PHE A 304 -3.03 -2.63 4.09
CA PHE A 304 -4.17 -2.71 5.00
C PHE A 304 -3.80 -2.26 6.42
N ILE A 305 -2.61 -2.62 6.91
CA ILE A 305 -2.15 -2.27 8.26
C ILE A 305 -1.96 -0.75 8.37
N GLY A 306 -1.28 -0.15 7.38
CA GLY A 306 -1.09 1.29 7.33
C GLY A 306 -2.39 2.08 7.17
N LEU A 307 -3.35 1.58 6.36
CA LEU A 307 -4.68 2.16 6.22
C LEU A 307 -5.42 2.26 7.56
N VAL A 308 -5.36 1.19 8.37
CA VAL A 308 -5.97 1.16 9.70
C VAL A 308 -5.29 2.13 10.67
N LEU A 309 -3.95 2.12 10.70
CA LEU A 309 -3.19 3.00 11.60
C LEU A 309 -3.40 4.47 11.24
N GLY A 310 -3.32 4.81 9.96
CA GLY A 310 -3.58 6.15 9.47
C GLY A 310 -5.00 6.61 9.81
N TRP A 311 -6.01 5.75 9.63
CA TRP A 311 -7.36 6.06 10.06
C TRP A 311 -7.47 6.32 11.57
N GLN A 312 -6.84 5.50 12.43
CA GLN A 312 -6.83 5.77 13.88
C GLN A 312 -6.18 7.12 14.21
N GLN A 313 -5.11 7.48 13.50
CA GLN A 313 -4.41 8.74 13.68
C GLN A 313 -5.28 9.94 13.31
N THR A 314 -6.05 9.87 12.22
CA THR A 314 -6.93 10.98 11.81
C THR A 314 -8.12 11.16 12.76
N GLN A 315 -8.65 10.08 13.32
CA GLN A 315 -9.71 10.17 14.33
C GLN A 315 -9.25 10.89 15.61
N GLU A 316 -7.98 10.75 15.98
CA GLU A 316 -7.42 11.46 17.13
C GLU A 316 -7.34 12.98 16.91
N GLN A 317 -6.90 13.39 15.72
CA GLN A 317 -6.82 14.81 15.36
C GLN A 317 -8.18 15.49 15.39
N VAL A 318 -9.26 14.78 15.02
CA VAL A 318 -10.64 15.30 15.09
C VAL A 318 -11.13 15.51 16.53
N HIS A 319 -10.62 14.75 17.50
CA HIS A 319 -11.01 14.86 18.91
C HIS A 319 -10.12 15.79 19.74
N ALA A 320 -8.99 16.23 19.19
CA ALA A 320 -8.07 17.18 19.82
C ALA A 320 -8.42 18.66 19.51
N HIS A 321 -9.45 18.90 18.71
CA HIS A 321 -9.97 20.22 18.32
C HIS A 321 -11.45 20.36 18.70
#